data_AF-A0A8W8MMG5-F1
#
_entry.id   AF-A0A8W8MMG5-F1
#
_cell.length_a   1.000
_cell.length_b   1.000
_cell.length_c   1.000
_cell.angle_alpha   90.00
_cell.angle_beta   90.00
_cell.angle_gamma   90.00
#
_symmetry.space_group_name_H-M   'P 1'
#
loop_
_entity.id
_entity.type
_entity.pdbx_description
1 polymer ?
#
loop_
_entity_poly.entity_id
_entity_poly.type
_entity_poly.pdbx_seq_one_letter_code
_entity_poly.pdbx_strand_id
1 'polypeptide(L)'
;MCSIPPHKNEWGNDPEPTDRSLSANIERIRIIRNEWYAHAPEFSLTDSDFEQKWKFMSQIVKELEGYFGNATKYQDSLTELKTKHMDPDATQKSLNAMLTVEELQTDVTNLKEDVEEIKKAIKEPSIGLIPSTEGTVI
;
A
#
# COMPACT_ATOMS: atom_id res chain seq x y z
N MET A 1 19.32 -11.87 -38.43
CA MET A 1 18.15 -11.14 -38.95
C MET A 1 16.98 -11.51 -38.05
N CYS A 2 16.37 -10.57 -37.35
CA CYS A 2 15.26 -10.88 -36.44
C CYS A 2 14.06 -11.39 -37.25
N SER A 3 13.47 -12.52 -36.85
CA SER A 3 12.40 -13.20 -37.59
C SER A 3 11.01 -12.54 -37.48
N ILE A 4 10.92 -11.36 -36.85
CA ILE A 4 9.64 -10.68 -36.62
C ILE A 4 9.47 -9.62 -37.72
N PRO A 5 8.43 -9.72 -38.56
CA PRO A 5 8.17 -8.69 -39.57
C PRO A 5 7.77 -7.37 -38.90
N PRO A 6 8.14 -6.22 -39.48
CA PRO A 6 7.71 -4.92 -38.97
C PRO A 6 6.19 -4.80 -38.98
N HIS A 7 5.65 -3.95 -38.11
CA HIS A 7 4.25 -3.52 -38.19
C HIS A 7 4.06 -2.61 -39.41
N LYS A 8 2.80 -2.24 -39.69
CA LYS A 8 2.41 -1.49 -40.91
C LYS A 8 3.23 -0.21 -41.15
N ASN A 9 3.63 0.47 -40.08
CA ASN A 9 4.33 1.75 -40.15
C ASN A 9 5.86 1.60 -40.08
N GLU A 10 6.39 0.37 -40.13
CA GLU A 10 7.83 0.06 -40.00
C GLU A 10 8.43 0.36 -38.61
N TRP A 11 9.54 -0.32 -38.30
CA TRP A 11 10.25 -0.15 -37.03
C TRP A 11 10.70 1.30 -36.82
N GLY A 12 10.62 1.75 -35.57
CA GLY A 12 11.01 3.11 -35.19
C GLY A 12 9.94 4.18 -35.41
N ASN A 13 8.80 3.84 -36.01
CA ASN A 13 7.64 4.72 -36.15
C ASN A 13 6.50 4.29 -35.24
N ASP A 14 5.58 5.21 -34.96
CA ASP A 14 4.41 4.92 -34.12
C ASP A 14 3.49 3.88 -34.79
N PRO A 15 3.19 2.76 -34.10
CA PRO A 15 2.22 1.82 -34.60
C PRO A 15 0.80 2.39 -34.51
N GLU A 16 -0.05 2.04 -35.48
CA GLU A 16 -1.47 2.41 -35.48
C GLU A 16 -2.15 2.03 -34.14
N PRO A 17 -2.98 2.88 -33.53
CA PRO A 17 -3.59 2.61 -32.22
C PRO A 17 -4.42 1.32 -32.14
N THR A 18 -4.88 0.80 -33.27
CA THR A 18 -5.65 -0.45 -33.39
C THR A 18 -4.79 -1.66 -33.78
N ASP A 19 -3.52 -1.46 -34.15
CA ASP A 19 -2.62 -2.56 -34.49
C ASP A 19 -2.22 -3.30 -33.20
N ARG A 20 -2.58 -4.58 -33.10
CA ARG A 20 -2.35 -5.45 -31.94
C ARG A 20 -1.25 -6.48 -32.22
N SER A 21 -0.51 -6.33 -33.32
CA SER A 21 0.54 -7.25 -33.75
C SER A 21 1.71 -7.30 -32.76
N LEU A 22 2.45 -8.41 -32.79
CA LEU A 22 3.65 -8.61 -31.98
C LEU A 22 4.66 -7.47 -32.18
N SER A 23 4.92 -7.09 -33.44
CA SER A 23 5.85 -6.01 -33.76
C SER A 23 5.36 -4.64 -33.30
N ALA A 24 4.06 -4.34 -33.45
CA ALA A 24 3.49 -3.09 -32.95
C ALA A 24 3.63 -2.98 -31.41
N ASN A 25 3.39 -4.06 -30.69
CA ASN A 25 3.52 -4.06 -29.23
C ASN A 25 4.97 -3.98 -28.75
N ILE A 26 5.91 -4.60 -29.47
CA ILE A 26 7.35 -4.42 -29.21
C ILE A 26 7.75 -2.96 -29.39
N GLU A 27 7.30 -2.32 -30.48
CA GLU A 27 7.61 -0.91 -30.75
C GLU A 27 7.01 0.02 -29.69
N ARG A 28 5.77 -0.25 -29.23
CA ARG A 28 5.17 0.52 -28.12
C ARG A 28 5.99 0.45 -26.83
N ILE A 29 6.54 -0.71 -26.46
CA ILE A 29 7.43 -0.81 -25.29
C ILE A 29 8.67 0.05 -25.48
N ARG A 30 9.28 0.03 -26.67
CA ARG A 30 10.44 0.86 -27.00
C ARG A 30 10.11 2.35 -26.85
N ILE A 31 8.97 2.80 -27.38
CA ILE A 31 8.49 4.18 -27.30
C ILE A 31 8.26 4.58 -25.83
N ILE A 32 7.49 3.79 -25.07
CA ILE A 32 7.22 4.05 -23.64
C ILE A 32 8.52 4.25 -22.85
N ARG A 33 9.49 3.35 -23.02
CA ARG A 33 10.79 3.44 -22.35
C ARG A 33 11.52 4.75 -22.68
N ASN A 34 11.54 5.12 -23.96
CA ASN A 34 12.30 6.28 -24.43
C ASN A 34 11.62 7.61 -24.05
N GLU A 35 10.30 7.70 -24.23
CA GLU A 35 9.56 8.96 -24.08
C GLU A 35 9.16 9.23 -22.64
N TRP A 36 8.72 8.20 -21.90
CA TRP A 36 8.15 8.43 -20.57
C TRP A 36 9.22 8.42 -19.48
N TYR A 37 10.32 7.67 -19.67
CA TYR A 37 11.28 7.40 -18.59
C TYR A 37 12.70 7.90 -18.86
N ALA A 38 13.20 7.84 -20.10
CA ALA A 38 14.61 8.12 -20.37
C ALA A 38 15.01 9.61 -20.27
N HIS A 39 14.05 10.54 -20.35
CA HIS A 39 14.33 11.98 -20.44
C HIS A 39 13.56 12.86 -19.44
N ALA A 40 12.92 12.28 -18.42
CA ALA A 40 12.18 13.04 -17.41
C ALA A 40 12.99 13.16 -16.10
N PRO A 41 13.70 14.27 -15.85
CA PRO A 41 14.49 14.45 -14.62
C PRO A 41 13.63 14.54 -13.35
N GLU A 42 12.37 14.97 -13.49
CA GLU A 42 11.36 14.96 -12.43
C GLU A 42 10.06 14.38 -13.01
N PHE A 43 9.85 13.07 -12.82
CA PHE A 43 8.64 12.40 -13.29
C PHE A 43 7.58 12.44 -12.19
N SER A 44 6.76 13.47 -12.19
CA SER A 44 5.51 13.51 -11.41
C SER A 44 4.34 13.18 -12.34
N LEU A 45 3.52 12.21 -11.95
CA LEU A 45 2.27 11.89 -12.62
C LEU A 45 1.11 12.15 -11.68
N THR A 46 -0.01 12.61 -12.24
CA THR A 46 -1.28 12.54 -11.52
C THR A 46 -1.72 11.08 -11.42
N ASP A 47 -2.57 10.75 -10.44
CA ASP A 47 -3.14 9.41 -10.30
C ASP A 47 -3.87 8.96 -11.58
N SER A 48 -4.54 9.91 -12.26
CA SER A 48 -5.23 9.65 -13.52
C SER A 48 -4.25 9.30 -14.64
N ASP A 49 -3.16 10.06 -14.79
CA ASP A 49 -2.14 9.78 -15.80
C ASP A 49 -1.43 8.46 -15.53
N PHE A 50 -1.12 8.18 -14.25
CA PHE A 50 -0.57 6.90 -13.83
C PHE A 50 -1.50 5.75 -14.21
N GLU A 51 -2.79 5.83 -13.87
CA GLU A 51 -3.74 4.75 -14.16
C GLU A 51 -3.93 4.53 -15.67
N GLN A 52 -3.96 5.61 -16.46
CA GLN A 52 -4.06 5.52 -17.92
C GLN A 52 -2.82 4.85 -18.52
N LYS A 53 -1.62 5.29 -18.12
CA LYS A 53 -0.34 4.72 -18.55
C LYS A 53 -0.21 3.27 -18.12
N TRP A 54 -0.61 2.96 -16.90
CA TRP A 54 -0.61 1.61 -16.34
C TRP A 54 -1.52 0.66 -17.12
N LYS A 55 -2.77 1.07 -17.41
CA LYS A 55 -3.70 0.29 -18.23
C LYS A 55 -3.14 0.03 -19.63
N PHE A 56 -2.52 1.02 -20.24
CA PHE A 56 -1.89 0.88 -21.55
C PHE A 56 -0.75 -0.15 -21.53
N MET A 57 0.17 -0.05 -20.56
CA MET A 57 1.25 -1.03 -20.38
C MET A 57 0.72 -2.44 -20.09
N SER A 58 -0.30 -2.56 -19.24
CA SER A 58 -0.92 -3.84 -18.89
C SER A 58 -1.54 -4.52 -20.12
N GLN A 59 -2.20 -3.74 -20.97
CA GLN A 59 -2.78 -4.23 -22.22
C GLN A 59 -1.70 -4.74 -23.19
N ILE A 60 -0.60 -4.00 -23.34
CA ILE A 60 0.54 -4.43 -24.17
C ILE A 60 1.13 -5.75 -23.67
N VAL A 61 1.36 -5.87 -22.35
CA VAL A 61 1.91 -7.10 -21.76
C VAL A 61 0.97 -8.28 -21.96
N LYS A 62 -0.34 -8.09 -21.76
CA LYS A 62 -1.35 -9.12 -22.03
C LYS A 62 -1.33 -9.59 -23.47
N GLU A 63 -1.25 -8.66 -24.42
CA GLU A 63 -1.19 -8.98 -25.84
C GLU A 63 0.08 -9.75 -26.18
N LEU A 64 1.25 -9.28 -25.72
CA LEU A 64 2.53 -9.95 -25.91
C LEU A 64 2.53 -11.36 -25.33
N GLU A 65 2.03 -11.52 -24.11
CA GLU A 65 1.93 -12.81 -23.44
C GLU A 65 1.03 -13.77 -24.21
N GLY A 66 -0.07 -13.28 -24.77
CA GLY A 66 -0.96 -14.05 -25.64
C GLY A 66 -0.30 -14.65 -26.89
N TYR A 67 0.80 -14.06 -27.38
CA TYR A 67 1.58 -14.66 -28.48
C TYR A 67 2.39 -15.89 -28.04
N PHE A 68 2.68 -16.04 -26.75
CA PHE A 68 3.43 -17.17 -26.19
C PHE A 68 2.51 -18.28 -25.63
N GLY A 69 1.19 -18.06 -25.62
CA GLY A 69 0.18 -19.02 -25.19
C GLY A 69 -0.73 -18.48 -24.09
N ASN A 70 -1.29 -19.38 -23.27
CA ASN A 70 -2.27 -19.04 -22.23
C ASN A 70 -1.65 -18.77 -20.85
N ALA A 71 -0.34 -18.48 -20.81
CA ALA A 71 0.31 -18.12 -19.55
C ALA A 71 -0.15 -16.73 -19.09
N THR A 72 -0.17 -16.49 -17.79
CA THR A 72 -0.49 -15.19 -17.18
C THR A 72 0.67 -14.64 -16.35
N LYS A 73 1.83 -15.28 -16.39
CA LYS A 73 3.01 -14.97 -15.57
C LYS A 73 3.34 -13.48 -15.56
N TYR A 74 3.34 -12.82 -16.72
CA TYR A 74 3.71 -11.42 -16.83
C TYR A 74 2.56 -10.49 -16.41
N GLN A 75 1.31 -10.85 -16.70
CA GLN A 75 0.14 -10.15 -16.16
C GLN A 75 0.07 -10.23 -14.63
N ASP A 76 0.37 -11.39 -14.05
CA ASP A 76 0.41 -11.63 -12.60
C ASP A 76 1.54 -10.81 -11.97
N SER A 77 2.71 -10.78 -12.60
CA SER A 77 3.85 -9.96 -12.18
C SER A 77 3.52 -8.46 -12.18
N LEU A 78 2.76 -7.97 -13.17
CA LEU A 78 2.29 -6.59 -13.18
C LEU A 78 1.32 -6.32 -12.01
N THR A 79 0.40 -7.23 -11.75
CA THR A 79 -0.57 -7.10 -10.66
C THR A 79 0.14 -7.06 -9.29
N GLU A 80 1.14 -7.91 -9.10
CA GLU A 80 2.01 -7.86 -7.93
C GLU A 80 2.76 -6.52 -7.87
N LEU A 81 3.37 -6.08 -8.96
CA LEU A 81 4.13 -4.82 -9.00
C LEU A 81 3.27 -3.59 -8.66
N LYS A 82 1.99 -3.57 -9.07
CA LYS A 82 1.06 -2.48 -8.75
C LYS A 82 0.71 -2.42 -7.26
N THR A 83 0.65 -3.59 -6.61
CA THR A 83 0.20 -3.72 -5.22
C THR A 83 1.37 -3.72 -4.23
N LYS A 84 2.58 -4.02 -4.69
CA LYS A 84 3.79 -4.05 -3.88
C LYS A 84 4.20 -2.65 -3.46
N HIS A 85 4.51 -2.51 -2.17
CA HIS A 85 5.07 -1.27 -1.64
C HIS A 85 6.48 -1.06 -2.17
N MET A 86 6.74 0.16 -2.65
CA MET A 86 8.08 0.58 -3.13
C MET A 86 9.10 0.61 -1.98
N ASP A 87 8.64 0.84 -0.74
CA ASP A 87 9.45 0.79 0.48
C ASP A 87 8.70 -0.01 1.56
N PRO A 88 8.93 -1.33 1.63
CA PRO A 88 8.29 -2.19 2.62
C PRO A 88 8.62 -1.79 4.06
N ASP A 89 9.83 -1.26 4.30
CA ASP A 89 10.32 -0.92 5.64
C ASP A 89 9.63 0.33 6.16
N ALA A 90 9.46 1.35 5.33
CA ALA A 90 8.69 2.55 5.68
C ALA A 90 7.23 2.22 6.00
N THR A 91 6.60 1.32 5.22
CA THR A 91 5.23 0.88 5.46
C THR A 91 5.10 0.09 6.76
N GLN A 92 6.00 -0.86 6.99
CA GLN A 92 5.99 -1.65 8.21
C GLN A 92 6.18 -0.77 9.45
N LYS A 93 7.06 0.23 9.37
CA LYS A 93 7.25 1.22 10.44
C LYS A 93 5.96 1.99 10.73
N SER A 94 5.25 2.44 9.69
CA SER A 94 3.98 3.16 9.87
C SER A 94 2.87 2.26 10.42
N LEU A 95 2.78 1.01 9.97
CA LEU A 95 1.83 0.02 10.51
C LEU A 95 2.10 -0.28 11.98
N ASN A 96 3.37 -0.51 12.35
CA ASN A 96 3.76 -0.74 13.74
C ASN A 96 3.43 0.47 14.63
N ALA A 97 3.69 1.69 14.14
CA ALA A 97 3.35 2.90 14.87
C ALA A 97 1.83 3.00 15.14
N MET A 98 0.99 2.67 14.15
CA MET A 98 -0.47 2.62 14.36
C MET A 98 -0.86 1.58 15.40
N LEU A 99 -0.29 0.38 15.35
CA LEU A 99 -0.56 -0.67 16.34
C LEU A 99 -0.20 -0.23 17.76
N THR A 100 0.97 0.39 17.93
CA THR A 100 1.39 0.90 19.26
C THR A 100 0.49 2.01 19.78
N VAL A 101 -0.10 2.83 18.89
CA VAL A 101 -1.07 3.86 19.29
C VAL A 101 -2.35 3.21 19.79
N GLU A 102 -2.84 2.16 19.13
CA GLU A 102 -4.04 1.43 19.55
C GLU A 102 -3.85 0.77 20.93
N GLU A 103 -2.70 0.11 21.14
CA GLU A 103 -2.32 -0.47 22.44
C GLU A 103 -2.28 0.58 23.55
N LEU A 104 -1.60 1.71 23.31
CA LEU A 104 -1.57 2.83 24.27
C LEU A 104 -2.95 3.40 24.54
N GLN A 105 -3.84 3.42 23.55
CA GLN A 105 -5.20 3.92 23.70
C GLN A 105 -6.06 3.01 24.57
N THR A 106 -5.85 1.69 24.48
CA THR A 106 -6.41 0.71 25.42
C THR A 106 -5.86 0.93 26.83
N ASP A 107 -4.55 1.05 27.00
CA ASP A 107 -3.93 1.27 28.31
C ASP A 107 -4.44 2.56 28.97
N VAL A 108 -4.53 3.66 28.22
CA VAL A 108 -5.07 4.93 28.71
C VAL A 108 -6.54 4.80 29.13
N THR A 109 -7.32 3.99 28.42
CA THR A 109 -8.73 3.75 28.77
C THR A 109 -8.83 2.97 30.08
N ASN A 110 -8.06 1.88 30.22
CA ASN A 110 -8.02 1.07 31.45
C ASN A 110 -7.55 1.90 32.64
N LEU A 111 -6.45 2.65 32.51
CA LEU A 111 -5.92 3.52 33.57
C LEU A 111 -6.93 4.59 33.98
N LYS A 112 -7.73 5.10 33.05
CA LYS A 112 -8.78 6.07 33.35
C LYS A 112 -9.88 5.45 34.21
N GLU A 113 -10.26 4.20 33.95
CA GLU A 113 -11.23 3.47 34.75
C GLU A 113 -10.72 3.25 36.19
N ASP A 114 -9.49 2.75 36.33
CA ASP A 114 -8.83 2.55 37.64
C ASP A 114 -8.79 3.85 38.46
N VAL A 115 -8.45 4.98 37.82
CA VAL A 115 -8.41 6.29 38.48
C VAL A 115 -9.79 6.73 38.97
N GLU A 116 -10.86 6.46 38.22
CA GLU A 116 -12.22 6.77 38.67
C GLU A 116 -12.66 5.88 39.85
N GLU A 117 -12.27 4.61 39.88
CA GLU A 117 -12.52 3.73 41.03
C GLU A 117 -11.80 4.20 42.29
N ILE A 118 -10.51 4.57 42.19
CA ILE A 118 -9.73 5.10 43.31
C ILE A 118 -10.35 6.39 43.85
N LYS A 119 -10.78 7.30 42.96
CA LYS A 119 -11.47 8.54 43.36
C LYS A 119 -12.76 8.27 44.14
N LYS A 120 -13.49 7.22 43.78
CA LYS A 120 -14.70 6.80 44.50
C LYS A 120 -14.36 6.27 45.89
N ALA A 121 -13.36 5.39 45.99
CA ALA A 121 -12.92 4.80 47.26
C ALA A 121 -12.43 5.85 48.27
N ILE A 122 -11.77 6.92 47.81
CA ILE A 122 -11.28 8.02 48.69
C ILE A 122 -12.43 8.90 49.21
N LYS A 123 -13.55 9.00 48.48
CA LYS A 123 -14.70 9.83 48.89
C LYS A 123 -15.58 9.19 49.97
N GLU A 124 -15.44 7.89 50.24
CA GLU A 124 -16.14 7.21 51.34
C GLU A 124 -15.27 7.26 52.61
N PRO A 125 -15.62 8.03 53.65
CA PRO A 125 -14.81 8.12 54.85
C PRO A 125 -14.86 6.80 55.62
N SER A 126 -13.69 6.21 55.86
CA SER A 126 -13.53 5.05 56.75
C SER A 126 -13.83 5.47 58.19
N ILE A 127 -15.07 5.28 58.64
CA ILE A 127 -15.46 5.46 60.05
C ILE A 127 -14.93 4.24 60.82
N GLY A 128 -13.66 4.31 61.21
CA GLY A 128 -13.07 3.36 62.14
C GLY A 128 -13.69 3.51 63.53
N LEU A 129 -14.39 2.47 63.99
CA LEU A 129 -14.83 2.33 65.38
C LEU A 129 -13.61 2.47 66.32
N ILE A 130 -13.61 3.49 67.17
CA ILE A 130 -12.71 3.57 68.33
C ILE A 130 -13.36 2.72 69.44
N PRO A 131 -12.72 1.66 69.98
CA PRO A 131 -13.29 0.91 71.09
C PRO A 131 -13.19 1.75 72.35
N SER A 132 -14.33 2.11 72.93
CA SER A 132 -14.41 2.72 74.26
C SER A 132 -13.94 1.70 75.29
N THR A 133 -12.75 1.90 75.85
CA THR A 133 -12.31 1.23 77.07
C THR A 133 -12.84 2.01 78.27
N GLU A 134 -14.04 1.68 78.74
CA GLU A 134 -14.47 2.08 80.08
C GLU A 134 -13.94 1.06 81.10
N GLY A 135 -12.99 1.52 81.90
CA GLY A 135 -12.46 0.79 83.05
C GLY A 135 -13.51 0.71 84.16
N THR A 136 -13.72 -0.51 84.66
CA THR A 136 -14.32 -0.79 85.96
C THR A 136 -13.30 -0.51 87.06
N VAL A 137 -13.54 0.44 87.95
CA VAL A 137 -12.97 0.41 89.32
C VAL A 137 -13.94 1.06 90.30
N ILE A 138 -14.37 0.22 91.26
CA ILE A 138 -15.01 0.41 92.59
C ILE A 138 -16.35 1.14 92.72
#